data_AF-A0ABD6C775-F1
#
_entry.id   AF-A0ABD6C775-F1
#
_cell.length_a   1.000
_cell.length_b   1.000
_cell.length_c   1.000
_cell.angle_alpha   90.00
_cell.angle_beta   90.00
_cell.angle_gamma   90.00
#
_symmetry.space_group_name_H-M   'P 1'
#
loop_
_entity.id
_entity.type
_entity.pdbx_description
1 polymer ?
#
loop_
_entity_poly.entity_id
_entity_poly.type
_entity_poly.pdbx_seq_one_letter_code
_entity_poly.pdbx_strand_id
1 'polypeptide(L)'
;MSDSASPRASVSLSEPIDVPAVLNRAGVDYVGVHDHRLLAIYHTGIFNVVTEPEPVANARTLEIECWEAPLPSRGDQRSPQELLDDFAAVLERDKA
;
A
#
# COMPACT_ATOMS: atom_id res chain seq x y z
N MET A 1 -4.71 -24.45 11.05
CA MET A 1 -4.72 -23.00 10.81
C MET A 1 -3.29 -22.62 10.47
N SER A 2 -2.96 -22.54 9.17
CA SER A 2 -1.66 -22.00 8.80
C SER A 2 -1.75 -20.51 9.01
N ASP A 3 -0.97 -20.02 9.97
CA ASP A 3 -0.70 -18.62 10.20
C ASP A 3 0.20 -18.12 9.06
N SER A 4 -0.32 -18.19 7.83
CA SER A 4 0.34 -17.67 6.65
C SER A 4 0.36 -16.16 6.85
N ALA A 5 1.47 -15.63 7.36
CA ALA A 5 1.66 -14.20 7.54
C ALA A 5 1.29 -13.50 6.23
N SER A 6 0.41 -12.50 6.32
CA SER A 6 0.05 -11.65 5.19
C SER A 6 1.33 -11.16 4.49
N PRO A 7 1.38 -11.14 3.15
CA PRO A 7 2.50 -10.58 2.41
C PRO A 7 2.82 -9.16 2.85
N ARG A 8 4.13 -8.86 2.95
CA ARG A 8 4.65 -7.55 3.37
C ARG A 8 5.77 -7.08 2.46
N ALA A 9 5.83 -5.78 2.24
CA ALA A 9 6.88 -5.10 1.50
C ALA A 9 7.37 -3.87 2.27
N SER A 10 8.67 -3.63 2.21
CA SER A 10 9.30 -2.41 2.72
C SER A 10 9.83 -1.61 1.54
N VAL A 11 9.41 -0.35 1.45
CA VAL A 11 9.79 0.57 0.37
C VAL A 11 10.61 1.70 0.97
N SER A 12 11.78 1.95 0.40
CA SER A 12 12.68 3.05 0.78
C SER A 12 12.89 3.99 -0.41
N LEU A 13 12.48 5.24 -0.24
CA LEU A 13 12.49 6.27 -1.28
C LEU A 13 13.61 7.28 -1.04
N SER A 14 14.25 7.73 -2.12
CA SER A 14 15.33 8.74 -2.02
C SER A 14 14.82 10.14 -1.63
N GLU A 15 13.53 10.42 -1.85
CA GLU A 15 12.85 11.67 -1.55
C GLU A 15 11.53 11.37 -0.84
N PRO A 16 11.06 12.26 0.05
CA PRO A 16 9.81 12.01 0.75
C PRO A 16 8.63 12.21 -0.20
N ILE A 17 7.58 11.41 -0.01
CA ILE A 17 6.34 11.51 -0.76
C ILE A 17 5.16 11.84 0.15
N ASP A 18 4.16 12.49 -0.43
CA ASP A 18 2.82 12.61 0.15
C ASP A 18 2.00 11.40 -0.33
N VAL A 19 1.93 10.35 0.50
CA VAL A 19 1.26 9.08 0.17
C VAL A 19 -0.21 9.33 -0.21
N PRO A 20 -1.02 10.08 0.57
CA PRO A 20 -2.35 10.50 0.14
C PRO A 20 -2.39 11.12 -1.27
N ALA A 21 -1.47 12.03 -1.60
CA ALA A 21 -1.46 12.68 -2.91
C ALA A 21 -1.13 11.70 -4.05
N VAL A 22 -0.20 10.76 -3.83
CA VAL A 22 0.15 9.70 -4.78
C VAL A 22 -1.05 8.78 -5.03
N LEU A 23 -1.72 8.33 -3.96
CA LEU A 23 -2.90 7.47 -4.06
C LEU A 23 -4.05 8.16 -4.81
N ASN A 24 -4.29 9.45 -4.52
CA ASN A 24 -5.29 10.24 -5.25
C ASN A 24 -4.97 10.34 -6.75
N ARG A 25 -3.71 10.56 -7.13
CA ARG A 25 -3.28 10.58 -8.55
C ARG A 25 -3.47 9.23 -9.23
N ALA A 26 -3.22 8.15 -8.50
CA ALA A 26 -3.39 6.78 -8.98
C ALA A 26 -4.85 6.31 -9.00
N GLY A 27 -5.80 7.12 -8.50
CA GLY A 27 -7.21 6.72 -8.38
C GLY A 27 -7.43 5.60 -7.37
N VAL A 28 -6.58 5.51 -6.34
CA VAL A 28 -6.67 4.51 -5.28
C VAL A 28 -7.37 5.11 -4.08
N ASP A 29 -8.49 4.51 -3.69
CA ASP A 29 -9.22 4.90 -2.49
C ASP A 29 -8.42 4.58 -1.23
N TYR A 30 -8.51 5.43 -0.22
CA TYR A 30 -7.86 5.20 1.07
C TYR A 30 -8.62 5.83 2.23
N VAL A 31 -8.31 5.34 3.43
CA VAL A 31 -8.81 5.87 4.70
C VAL A 31 -7.60 6.16 5.60
N GLY A 32 -7.44 7.42 6.02
CA GLY A 32 -6.46 7.78 7.02
C GLY A 32 -6.85 7.23 8.40
N VAL A 33 -5.91 6.57 9.08
CA VAL A 33 -6.12 6.04 10.45
C VAL A 33 -5.54 7.02 11.46
N HIS A 34 -4.31 7.47 11.25
CA HIS A 34 -3.62 8.54 11.98
C HIS A 34 -2.45 9.07 11.15
N ASP A 35 -1.66 9.99 11.70
CA ASP A 35 -0.63 10.71 10.95
C ASP A 35 0.44 9.82 10.29
N HIS A 36 0.65 8.59 10.79
CA HIS A 36 1.69 7.65 10.31
C HIS A 36 1.11 6.39 9.67
N ARG A 37 -0.21 6.35 9.43
CA ARG A 37 -0.89 5.14 8.97
C ARG A 37 -2.16 5.42 8.18
N LEU A 38 -2.31 4.69 7.07
CA LEU A 38 -3.53 4.65 6.28
C LEU A 38 -3.84 3.24 5.79
N LEU A 39 -5.09 3.02 5.41
CA LEU A 39 -5.54 1.82 4.72
C LEU A 39 -5.87 2.18 3.28
N ALA A 40 -5.22 1.54 2.31
CA ALA A 40 -5.49 1.71 0.89
C ALA A 40 -6.36 0.55 0.38
N ILE A 41 -7.30 0.86 -0.51
CA ILE A 41 -8.18 -0.11 -1.17
C ILE A 41 -7.74 -0.22 -2.63
N TYR A 42 -6.99 -1.27 -2.95
CA TYR A 42 -6.41 -1.47 -4.28
C TYR A 42 -6.89 -2.77 -4.89
N HIS A 43 -7.53 -2.70 -6.07
CA HIS A 43 -8.19 -3.84 -6.72
C HIS A 43 -9.10 -4.66 -5.80
N THR A 44 -9.82 -4.00 -4.88
CA THR A 44 -10.67 -4.61 -3.83
C THR A 44 -9.93 -5.33 -2.70
N GLY A 45 -8.60 -5.33 -2.72
CA GLY A 45 -7.76 -5.72 -1.57
C GLY A 45 -7.54 -4.55 -0.61
N ILE A 46 -7.24 -4.87 0.65
CA ILE A 46 -6.95 -3.90 1.71
C ILE A 46 -5.47 -3.98 2.05
N PHE A 47 -4.78 -2.85 1.89
CA PHE A 47 -3.38 -2.68 2.20
C PHE A 47 -3.21 -1.74 3.38
N ASN A 48 -2.51 -2.21 4.40
CA ASN A 48 -2.08 -1.38 5.52
C ASN A 48 -0.74 -0.73 5.17
N VAL A 49 -0.70 0.60 5.23
CA VAL A 49 0.52 1.38 4.96
C VAL A 49 0.90 2.10 6.25
N VAL A 50 2.13 1.87 6.71
CA VAL A 50 2.72 2.51 7.89
C VAL A 50 4.00 3.23 7.46
N THR A 51 4.20 4.46 7.92
CA THR A 51 5.30 5.33 7.50
C THR A 51 6.20 5.79 8.64
N GLU A 52 6.17 5.11 9.79
CA GLU A 52 6.93 5.55 10.97
C GLU A 52 8.44 5.67 10.69
N PRO A 53 9.11 6.73 11.21
CA PRO A 53 8.59 7.76 12.12
C PRO A 53 7.93 8.96 11.41
N GLU A 54 7.81 8.94 10.09
CA GLU A 54 7.40 10.08 9.27
C GLU A 54 5.89 10.07 9.05
N PRO A 55 5.24 11.24 8.95
CA PRO A 55 3.82 11.29 8.64
C PRO A 55 3.57 10.83 7.20
N VAL A 56 2.39 10.28 6.92
CA VAL A 56 2.00 9.77 5.59
C VAL A 56 2.06 10.85 4.50
N ALA A 57 2.00 12.13 4.88
CA ALA A 57 2.11 13.26 3.96
C ALA A 57 3.57 13.64 3.60
N ASN A 58 4.58 13.00 4.22
CA ASN A 58 6.00 13.31 3.98
C ASN A 58 6.90 12.11 4.34
N ALA A 59 6.62 10.94 3.79
CA ALA A 59 7.26 9.67 4.13
C ALA A 59 8.36 9.28 3.13
N ARG A 60 9.48 8.77 3.62
CA ARG A 60 10.57 8.16 2.84
C ARG A 60 10.57 6.65 2.96
N THR A 61 10.13 6.12 4.10
CA THR A 61 10.03 4.69 4.33
C THR A 61 8.57 4.29 4.49
N LEU A 62 8.18 3.20 3.84
CA LEU A 62 6.84 2.65 3.93
C LEU A 62 6.91 1.15 4.22
N GLU A 63 6.19 0.71 5.22
CA GLU A 63 5.87 -0.69 5.45
C GLU A 63 4.46 -0.95 4.96
N ILE A 64 4.31 -1.89 4.03
CA ILE A 64 3.06 -2.21 3.36
C ILE A 64 2.71 -3.67 3.66
N GLU A 65 1.50 -3.92 4.12
CA GLU A 65 1.00 -5.26 4.38
C GLU A 65 -0.33 -5.50 3.69
N CYS A 66 -0.46 -6.63 2.99
CA CYS A 66 -1.72 -7.07 2.40
C CYS A 66 -2.60 -7.74 3.46
N TRP A 67 -3.45 -6.95 4.12
CA TRP A 67 -4.37 -7.46 5.16
C TRP A 67 -5.46 -8.35 4.58
N GLU A 68 -6.07 -7.90 3.48
CA GLU A 68 -7.10 -8.67 2.79
C GLU A 68 -6.81 -8.67 1.29
N ALA A 69 -6.70 -9.87 0.72
CA ALA A 69 -6.62 -10.02 -0.72
C ALA A 69 -8.02 -9.81 -1.36
N PRO A 70 -8.09 -9.39 -2.64
CA PRO A 70 -9.34 -9.34 -3.38
C PRO A 70 -10.12 -10.64 -3.29
N LEU A 71 -11.45 -10.54 -3.21
CA LEU A 71 -12.31 -11.72 -3.25
C LEU A 71 -12.03 -12.51 -4.55
N PRO A 72 -11.89 -13.84 -4.51
CA PRO A 72 -11.57 -14.64 -5.71
C PRO A 72 -12.55 -14.47 -6.87
N SER A 73 -13.80 -14.11 -6.58
CA SER A 73 -14.85 -13.85 -7.59
C SER A 73 -14.74 -12.46 -8.24
N ARG A 74 -13.90 -11.58 -7.70
CA ARG A 74 -13.69 -10.19 -8.14
C ARG A 74 -12.22 -9.88 -8.48
N GLY A 75 -11.30 -10.76 -8.09
CA GLY A 75 -9.88 -10.64 -8.38
C GLY A 75 -9.53 -11.06 -9.81
N ASP A 76 -8.48 -10.46 -10.34
CA ASP A 76 -7.90 -10.68 -11.67
C ASP A 76 -6.96 -11.90 -11.73
N GLN A 77 -7.21 -12.89 -10.87
CA GLN A 77 -6.36 -14.08 -10.63
C GLN A 77 -4.96 -13.80 -10.08
N ARG A 78 -4.59 -12.54 -9.80
CA ARG A 78 -3.30 -12.23 -9.17
C ARG A 78 -3.26 -12.75 -7.74
N SER A 79 -2.10 -13.28 -7.37
CA SER A 79 -1.79 -13.65 -5.99
C SER A 79 -1.68 -12.41 -5.09
N PRO A 80 -1.87 -12.58 -3.77
CA PRO A 80 -1.68 -11.48 -2.82
C PRO A 80 -0.30 -10.81 -2.89
N GLN A 81 0.75 -11.58 -3.23
CA GLN A 81 2.10 -11.04 -3.42
C GLN A 81 2.20 -10.19 -4.68
N GLU A 82 1.65 -10.66 -5.81
CA GLU A 82 1.67 -9.88 -7.07
C GLU A 82 0.90 -8.56 -6.94
N LEU A 83 -0.19 -8.55 -6.17
CA LEU A 83 -0.94 -7.33 -5.89
C LEU A 83 -0.18 -6.37 -4.97
N LEU A 84 0.52 -6.90 -3.98
CA LEU A 84 1.39 -6.12 -3.11
C LEU A 84 2.52 -5.46 -3.91
N ASP A 85 3.18 -6.23 -4.79
CA ASP A 85 4.28 -5.72 -5.60
C ASP A 85 3.80 -4.63 -6.57
N ASP A 86 2.62 -4.80 -7.20
CA ASP A 86 2.04 -3.80 -8.08
C ASP A 86 1.61 -2.54 -7.31
N PHE A 87 1.01 -2.69 -6.13
CA PHE A 87 0.65 -1.57 -5.27
C PHE A 87 1.90 -0.81 -4.78
N ALA A 88 2.96 -1.51 -4.37
CA ALA A 88 4.23 -0.88 -3.99
C ALA A 88 4.81 -0.09 -5.17
N ALA A 89 4.74 -0.63 -6.38
CA ALA A 89 5.20 0.06 -7.58
C ALA A 89 4.41 1.36 -7.87
N VAL A 90 3.13 1.45 -7.51
CA VAL A 90 2.37 2.72 -7.60
C VAL A 90 3.02 3.82 -6.75
N LEU A 91 3.47 3.47 -5.55
CA LEU A 91 4.11 4.41 -4.61
C LEU A 91 5.53 4.80 -5.05
N GLU A 92 6.24 3.92 -5.77
CA GLU A 92 7.57 4.20 -6.31
C GLU A 92 7.54 5.03 -7.61
N ARG A 93 6.46 4.92 -8.41
CA ARG A 93 6.34 5.49 -9.75
C ARG A 93 6.02 6.98 -9.80
N ASP A 94 5.75 7.64 -8.69
CA ASP A 94 5.48 9.09 -8.65
C ASP A 94 6.68 9.98 -9.06
N LYS A 95 7.78 9.37 -9.49
CA LYS A 95 8.98 10.03 -10.02
C LYS A 95 9.00 10.25 -11.54
N ALA A 96 7.86 10.32 -12.20
CA ALA A 96 7.79 10.59 -13.65
C ALA A 96 7.23 11.98 -13.96
#